data_AF-Q0CZR8-F1
#
_entry.id   AF-Q0CZR8-F1
#
_cell.length_a   1.000
_cell.length_b   1.000
_cell.length_c   1.000
_cell.angle_alpha   90.00
_cell.angle_beta   90.00
_cell.angle_gamma   90.00
#
_symmetry.space_group_name_H-M   'P 1'
#
loop_
_entity.id
_entity.type
_entity.pdbx_description
1 polymer ?
#
loop_
_entity_poly.entity_id
_entity_poly.type
_entity_poly.pdbx_seq_one_letter_code
_entity_poly.pdbx_strand_id
1 'polypeptide(L)'
;MAESSNTPSFLGLEGLHVFITGAAGGIGRCAVQEFLALDRRPPSPPENTSHPDVYARLHTLQGDTTDEESIRSSFAQATQRFGPVNILIANAGITDETTDYPIWDLPLDTWEDTYRVNVRGTFLTIKHFLRAARTAQQTLGRALDNLAIVVTGSETGKFGQAGHAEYASGKAALQYGLVRSVKNEIVRLNGDARINAVAPSWVDTPMIAGRLDDPAEMWAEAQATVALKKIAKPEDVARTMAFLASHRAAGHISGQCLSVDGGMEGRLLWKEHEVKTSSEMTAVRSIPRALSKPKNKIRVAVSIDLDAVSGWLGTGYSSENVLADYSSGFFAAKVGVPRLLRMLRKLGLADRCTWFIPGHSAESFPDEVQQVVESGCEIGLHGYAHEGAYQLTVEQERDVLVRCIEIATKLTGKKPVGYRAPLYQLRESTMDLLEEYGFEYDASLTDKDCHPFFAPKRPPLKPIDFSLPASSWMHPIPKDTGDRRPLVCVPCNWYMEDMTPMQYLPHVHNSHGYTDVRVIENLWRDRFLWIRENEEEPIFPVLMHPDTSGMAHVIGMLERLLTWLKGWGDEVEFCQTGEIARWFREKELNK
;
A
#
# COMPACT_ATOMS: atom_id res chain seq x y z
N MET A 1 -40.47 14.48 -51.11
CA MET A 1 -39.58 13.41 -50.65
C MET A 1 -38.46 14.08 -49.86
N ALA A 2 -38.59 14.14 -48.53
CA ALA A 2 -37.55 14.66 -47.65
C ALA A 2 -36.85 13.44 -47.04
N GLU A 3 -35.59 13.23 -47.41
CA GLU A 3 -34.71 12.27 -46.72
C GLU A 3 -34.48 12.80 -45.30
N SER A 4 -35.12 12.17 -44.31
CA SER A 4 -34.82 12.42 -42.91
C SER A 4 -33.41 11.90 -42.62
N SER A 5 -32.46 12.78 -42.37
CA SER A 5 -31.10 12.44 -41.95
C SER A 5 -31.14 11.61 -40.66
N ASN A 6 -30.95 10.30 -40.80
CA ASN A 6 -31.00 9.32 -39.72
C ASN A 6 -29.64 9.29 -38.99
N THR A 7 -29.26 10.40 -38.37
CA THR A 7 -27.99 10.49 -37.64
C THR A 7 -28.12 9.70 -36.34
N PRO A 8 -27.30 8.64 -36.11
CA PRO A 8 -27.37 7.84 -34.88
C PRO A 8 -27.04 8.69 -33.64
N SER A 9 -27.70 8.43 -32.50
CA SER A 9 -27.39 9.08 -31.23
C SER A 9 -25.93 8.86 -30.84
N PHE A 10 -25.46 9.65 -29.87
CA PHE A 10 -24.11 9.52 -29.32
C PHE A 10 -23.77 8.07 -28.92
N LEU A 11 -24.74 7.33 -28.37
CA LEU A 11 -24.55 5.94 -27.97
C LEU A 11 -24.72 4.95 -29.13
N GLY A 12 -25.47 5.28 -30.18
CA GLY A 12 -25.62 4.39 -31.35
C GLY A 12 -26.22 3.02 -30.98
N LEU A 13 -27.20 3.02 -30.08
CA LEU A 13 -27.84 1.80 -29.55
C LEU A 13 -29.22 1.53 -30.16
N GLU A 14 -29.68 2.40 -31.06
CA GLU A 14 -30.98 2.30 -31.72
C GLU A 14 -31.11 1.01 -32.53
N GLY A 15 -32.26 0.35 -32.39
CA GLY A 15 -32.57 -0.90 -33.09
C GLY A 15 -31.82 -2.13 -32.58
N LEU A 16 -31.01 -2.03 -31.53
CA LEU A 16 -30.32 -3.17 -30.94
C LEU A 16 -31.21 -3.91 -29.94
N HIS A 17 -31.13 -5.25 -29.97
CA HIS A 17 -31.88 -6.09 -29.05
C HIS A 17 -31.12 -6.27 -27.73
N VAL A 18 -31.75 -5.85 -26.63
CA VAL A 18 -31.19 -5.88 -25.27
C VAL A 18 -31.92 -6.89 -24.41
N PHE A 19 -31.17 -7.80 -23.77
CA PHE A 19 -31.69 -8.73 -22.78
C PHE A 19 -31.23 -8.31 -21.38
N ILE A 20 -32.17 -8.16 -20.44
CA ILE A 20 -31.90 -7.65 -19.09
C ILE A 20 -32.43 -8.65 -18.06
N THR A 21 -31.54 -9.20 -17.22
CA THR A 21 -31.97 -10.01 -16.07
C THR A 21 -32.29 -9.13 -14.87
N GLY A 22 -33.25 -9.54 -14.03
CA GLY A 22 -33.70 -8.72 -12.89
C GLY A 22 -34.41 -7.42 -13.33
N ALA A 23 -34.99 -7.40 -14.53
CA ALA A 23 -35.63 -6.23 -15.14
C ALA A 23 -36.81 -5.64 -14.32
N ALA A 24 -37.43 -6.43 -13.44
CA ALA A 24 -38.50 -5.96 -12.55
C ALA A 24 -37.98 -5.23 -11.29
N GLY A 25 -36.70 -5.43 -10.94
CA GLY A 25 -36.04 -4.84 -9.78
C GLY A 25 -35.71 -3.36 -9.94
N GLY A 26 -35.16 -2.73 -8.90
CA GLY A 26 -34.93 -1.28 -8.86
C GLY A 26 -34.05 -0.76 -10.01
N ILE A 27 -32.81 -1.24 -10.10
CA ILE A 27 -31.89 -0.86 -11.19
C ILE A 27 -32.39 -1.38 -12.55
N GLY A 28 -32.85 -2.63 -12.59
CA GLY A 28 -33.28 -3.29 -13.82
C GLY A 28 -34.42 -2.57 -14.53
N ARG A 29 -35.40 -2.04 -13.78
CA ARG A 29 -36.53 -1.27 -14.34
C ARG A 29 -36.06 0.03 -14.99
N CYS A 30 -35.14 0.74 -14.35
CA CYS A 30 -34.55 1.95 -14.90
C CYS A 30 -33.68 1.64 -16.12
N ALA A 31 -32.96 0.52 -16.13
CA ALA A 31 -32.24 0.05 -17.31
C ALA A 31 -33.19 -0.21 -18.50
N VAL A 32 -34.31 -0.91 -18.27
CA VAL A 32 -35.34 -1.10 -19.31
C VAL A 32 -35.84 0.23 -19.86
N GLN A 33 -36.15 1.18 -18.98
CA GLN A 33 -36.62 2.52 -19.38
C GLN A 33 -35.58 3.29 -20.18
N GLU A 34 -34.30 3.25 -19.76
CA GLU A 34 -33.19 3.92 -20.43
C GLU A 34 -32.99 3.37 -21.85
N PHE A 35 -32.90 2.04 -22.02
CA PHE A 35 -32.72 1.43 -23.34
C PHE A 35 -33.94 1.67 -24.27
N LEU A 36 -35.17 1.64 -23.74
CA LEU A 36 -36.38 1.97 -24.52
C LEU A 36 -36.43 3.44 -24.94
N ALA A 37 -35.87 4.35 -24.13
CA ALA A 37 -35.79 5.77 -24.43
C ALA A 37 -34.74 6.06 -25.51
N LEU A 38 -33.60 5.36 -25.48
CA LEU A 38 -32.53 5.46 -26.49
C LEU A 38 -32.98 4.94 -27.85
N ASP A 39 -33.85 3.93 -27.90
CA ASP A 39 -34.42 3.39 -29.13
C ASP A 39 -35.50 4.32 -29.76
N ARG A 40 -35.74 5.52 -29.21
CA ARG A 40 -36.64 6.49 -29.86
C ARG A 40 -35.95 7.07 -31.10
N ARG A 41 -36.39 6.66 -32.29
CA ARG A 41 -36.29 7.53 -33.48
C ARG A 41 -36.94 8.89 -33.14
N PRO A 42 -36.40 10.02 -33.61
CA PRO A 42 -36.89 11.34 -33.21
C PRO A 42 -38.40 11.45 -33.50
N PRO A 43 -39.23 11.77 -32.50
CA PRO A 43 -40.65 12.02 -32.74
C PRO A 43 -40.80 13.40 -33.39
N SER A 44 -41.59 13.48 -34.46
CA SER A 44 -42.34 14.68 -34.81
C SER A 44 -43.17 15.15 -33.58
N PRO A 45 -43.40 16.46 -33.42
CA PRO A 45 -43.83 17.04 -32.15
C PRO A 45 -45.22 16.54 -31.68
N PRO A 46 -45.49 16.56 -30.37
CA PRO A 46 -46.54 15.74 -29.78
C PRO A 46 -47.90 16.45 -29.78
N GLU A 47 -48.87 15.89 -30.50
CA GLU A 47 -50.27 16.02 -30.13
C GLU A 47 -50.74 14.73 -29.46
N ASN A 48 -50.81 14.80 -28.12
CA ASN A 48 -51.84 14.22 -27.28
C ASN A 48 -52.32 12.80 -27.65
N THR A 49 -51.59 11.76 -27.27
CA THR A 49 -52.17 10.41 -27.09
C THR A 49 -51.39 9.59 -26.06
N SER A 50 -52.12 8.96 -25.14
CA SER A 50 -51.69 7.82 -24.34
C SER A 50 -51.05 6.75 -25.25
N HIS A 51 -49.76 6.45 -25.11
CA HIS A 51 -48.99 5.64 -26.08
C HIS A 51 -49.00 4.12 -25.79
N PRO A 52 -49.76 3.30 -26.55
CA PRO A 52 -49.63 1.84 -26.56
C PRO A 52 -48.32 1.31 -27.20
N ASP A 53 -47.58 2.13 -27.95
CA ASP A 53 -46.40 1.70 -28.74
C ASP A 53 -45.18 1.29 -27.91
N VAL A 54 -45.05 1.74 -26.66
CA VAL A 54 -43.94 1.36 -25.77
C VAL A 54 -43.98 -0.13 -25.45
N TYR A 55 -45.16 -0.75 -25.44
CA TYR A 55 -45.34 -2.16 -25.15
C TYR A 55 -44.98 -3.09 -26.33
N ALA A 56 -44.94 -2.59 -27.58
CA ALA A 56 -44.61 -3.42 -28.74
C ALA A 56 -43.12 -3.84 -28.79
N ARG A 57 -42.25 -3.02 -28.20
CA ARG A 57 -40.77 -3.19 -28.18
C ARG A 57 -40.25 -3.82 -26.89
N LEU A 58 -41.12 -4.05 -25.91
CA LEU A 58 -40.81 -4.72 -24.66
C LEU A 58 -41.37 -6.14 -24.69
N HIS A 59 -40.54 -7.12 -24.36
CA HIS A 59 -40.97 -8.50 -24.16
C HIS A 59 -40.57 -8.97 -22.78
N THR A 60 -41.55 -9.23 -21.93
CA THR A 60 -41.34 -9.68 -20.56
C THR A 60 -41.35 -11.19 -20.50
N LEU A 61 -40.29 -11.75 -19.92
CA LEU A 61 -40.17 -13.19 -19.66
C LEU A 61 -40.08 -13.41 -18.15
N GLN A 62 -40.76 -14.45 -17.67
CA GLN A 62 -40.59 -14.95 -16.31
C GLN A 62 -39.67 -16.17 -16.36
N GLY A 63 -38.60 -16.15 -15.56
CA GLY A 63 -37.63 -17.23 -15.50
C GLY A 63 -36.80 -17.17 -14.23
N ASP A 64 -36.25 -18.31 -13.83
CA ASP A 64 -35.36 -18.46 -12.70
C ASP A 64 -33.92 -18.46 -13.20
N THR A 65 -33.13 -17.47 -12.79
CA THR A 65 -31.73 -17.36 -13.20
C THR A 65 -30.85 -18.48 -12.67
N THR A 66 -31.30 -19.18 -11.62
CA THR A 66 -30.62 -20.34 -11.06
C THR A 66 -30.92 -21.62 -11.83
N ASP A 67 -31.93 -21.66 -12.70
CA ASP A 67 -32.18 -22.82 -13.54
C ASP A 67 -31.57 -22.63 -14.93
N GLU A 68 -30.66 -23.54 -15.31
CA GLU A 68 -30.00 -23.46 -16.61
C GLU A 68 -31.00 -23.63 -17.77
N GLU A 69 -32.01 -24.47 -17.60
CA GLU A 69 -33.02 -24.71 -18.61
C GLU A 69 -33.95 -23.49 -18.78
N SER A 70 -34.34 -22.85 -17.68
CA SER A 70 -35.07 -21.57 -17.69
C SER A 70 -34.30 -20.47 -18.45
N ILE A 71 -33.00 -20.31 -18.21
CA ILE A 71 -32.16 -19.35 -18.96
C ILE A 71 -32.08 -19.71 -20.44
N ARG A 72 -31.85 -20.99 -20.76
CA ARG A 72 -31.77 -21.47 -22.15
C ARG A 72 -33.07 -21.18 -22.91
N SER A 73 -34.21 -21.48 -22.29
CA SER A 73 -35.55 -21.22 -22.84
C SER A 73 -35.79 -19.72 -23.03
N SER A 74 -35.36 -18.90 -22.08
CA SER A 74 -35.52 -17.43 -22.15
C SER A 74 -34.78 -16.82 -23.34
N PHE A 75 -33.54 -17.24 -23.62
CA PHE A 75 -32.81 -16.78 -24.80
C PHE A 75 -33.43 -17.27 -26.11
N ALA A 76 -33.98 -18.49 -26.13
CA ALA A 76 -34.67 -19.01 -27.31
C ALA A 76 -35.92 -18.18 -27.62
N GLN A 77 -36.74 -17.87 -26.61
CA GLN A 77 -37.94 -17.04 -26.76
C GLN A 77 -37.60 -15.60 -27.15
N ALA A 78 -36.59 -14.98 -26.51
CA ALA A 78 -36.13 -13.65 -26.87
C ALA A 78 -35.66 -13.60 -28.34
N THR A 79 -34.85 -14.58 -28.76
CA THR A 79 -34.35 -14.67 -30.13
C THR A 79 -35.47 -14.87 -31.14
N GLN A 80 -36.48 -15.70 -30.81
CA GLN A 80 -37.66 -15.89 -31.66
C GLN A 80 -38.46 -14.60 -31.81
N ARG A 81 -38.55 -13.78 -30.76
CA ARG A 81 -39.40 -12.59 -30.73
C ARG A 81 -38.79 -11.40 -31.48
N PHE A 82 -37.51 -11.10 -31.24
CA PHE A 82 -36.85 -9.89 -31.73
C PHE A 82 -35.57 -10.16 -32.53
N GLY A 83 -35.22 -11.43 -32.77
CA GLY A 83 -33.96 -11.80 -33.43
C GLY A 83 -32.79 -11.85 -32.45
N PRO A 84 -31.55 -12.00 -32.95
CA PRO A 84 -30.36 -12.15 -32.12
C PRO A 84 -30.23 -11.05 -31.07
N VAL A 85 -29.85 -11.42 -29.84
CA VAL A 85 -29.56 -10.45 -28.78
C VAL A 85 -28.19 -9.84 -29.02
N ASN A 86 -28.09 -8.51 -29.04
CA ASN A 86 -26.84 -7.78 -29.19
C ASN A 86 -26.23 -7.45 -27.81
N ILE A 87 -27.05 -7.10 -26.83
CA ILE A 87 -26.59 -6.57 -25.54
C ILE A 87 -27.18 -7.40 -24.41
N LEU A 88 -26.32 -7.86 -23.51
CA LEU A 88 -26.73 -8.49 -22.25
C LEU A 88 -26.44 -7.56 -21.06
N ILE A 89 -27.48 -7.25 -20.30
CA ILE A 89 -27.36 -6.64 -18.97
C ILE A 89 -27.63 -7.73 -17.92
N ALA A 90 -26.55 -8.28 -17.36
CA ALA A 90 -26.62 -9.27 -16.29
C ALA A 90 -26.74 -8.54 -14.94
N ASN A 91 -27.98 -8.25 -14.54
CA ASN A 91 -28.30 -7.41 -13.38
C ASN A 91 -28.99 -8.17 -12.22
N ALA A 92 -29.58 -9.33 -12.47
CA ALA A 92 -30.19 -10.11 -11.40
C ALA A 92 -29.20 -10.39 -10.24
N GLY A 93 -29.66 -10.17 -9.02
CA GLY A 93 -28.93 -10.51 -7.81
C GLY A 93 -29.77 -10.27 -6.56
N ILE A 94 -29.36 -10.93 -5.48
CA ILE A 94 -29.95 -10.83 -4.15
C ILE A 94 -28.85 -10.57 -3.11
N THR A 95 -29.28 -10.04 -1.98
CA THR A 95 -28.54 -9.91 -0.73
C THR A 95 -29.59 -9.93 0.37
N ASP A 96 -29.24 -10.44 1.55
CA ASP A 96 -30.09 -10.32 2.73
C ASP A 96 -29.60 -9.11 3.55
N GLU A 97 -30.30 -7.97 3.44
CA GLU A 97 -29.99 -6.74 4.19
C GLU A 97 -30.72 -6.67 5.54
N THR A 98 -31.41 -7.74 5.95
CA THR A 98 -32.20 -7.73 7.19
C THR A 98 -31.39 -8.13 8.41
N THR A 99 -30.28 -8.84 8.21
CA THR A 99 -29.44 -9.37 9.28
C THR A 99 -27.96 -9.27 8.91
N ASP A 100 -27.14 -8.72 9.80
CA ASP A 100 -25.70 -8.68 9.65
C ASP A 100 -25.08 -9.94 10.28
N TYR A 101 -24.59 -10.88 9.47
CA TYR A 101 -23.92 -12.09 9.97
C TYR A 101 -22.40 -11.89 9.99
N PRO A 102 -21.72 -11.94 11.15
CA PRO A 102 -20.29 -12.16 11.10
C PRO A 102 -20.04 -13.53 10.45
N ILE A 103 -18.93 -13.66 9.73
CA ILE A 103 -18.69 -14.83 8.86
C ILE A 103 -18.76 -16.18 9.59
N TRP A 104 -18.42 -16.20 10.88
CA TRP A 104 -18.47 -17.42 11.70
C TRP A 104 -19.88 -17.84 12.13
N ASP A 105 -20.88 -16.95 11.99
CA ASP A 105 -22.30 -17.22 12.28
C ASP A 105 -23.18 -17.22 11.02
N LEU A 106 -22.60 -16.97 9.84
CA LEU A 106 -23.33 -16.91 8.58
C LEU A 106 -23.89 -18.30 8.21
N PRO A 107 -25.22 -18.47 8.05
CA PRO A 107 -25.80 -19.74 7.66
C PRO A 107 -25.33 -20.17 6.27
N LEU A 108 -24.98 -21.45 6.15
CA LEU A 108 -24.51 -22.02 4.89
C LEU A 108 -25.56 -21.87 3.77
N ASP A 109 -26.84 -22.10 4.07
CA ASP A 109 -27.93 -21.96 3.09
C ASP A 109 -28.01 -20.52 2.54
N THR A 110 -27.85 -19.50 3.38
CA THR A 110 -27.83 -18.08 2.95
C THR A 110 -26.65 -17.80 2.02
N TRP A 111 -25.47 -18.34 2.35
CA TRP A 111 -24.29 -18.24 1.49
C TRP A 111 -24.52 -18.92 0.14
N GLU A 112 -25.01 -20.16 0.14
CA GLU A 112 -25.26 -20.96 -1.06
C GLU A 112 -26.35 -20.33 -1.94
N ASP A 113 -27.43 -19.84 -1.35
CA ASP A 113 -28.53 -19.17 -2.05
C ASP A 113 -28.03 -17.90 -2.75
N THR A 114 -27.26 -17.07 -2.04
CA THR A 114 -26.69 -15.85 -2.60
C THR A 114 -25.73 -16.16 -3.75
N TYR A 115 -24.84 -17.14 -3.59
CA TYR A 115 -23.95 -17.58 -4.68
C TYR A 115 -24.70 -18.20 -5.85
N ARG A 116 -25.74 -18.99 -5.58
CA ARG A 116 -26.56 -19.67 -6.59
C ARG A 116 -27.25 -18.66 -7.50
N VAL A 117 -27.78 -17.57 -6.94
CA VAL A 117 -28.38 -16.48 -7.72
C VAL A 117 -27.32 -15.59 -8.36
N ASN A 118 -26.42 -15.01 -7.55
CA ASN A 118 -25.54 -13.93 -8.01
C ASN A 118 -24.43 -14.45 -8.94
N VAL A 119 -23.73 -15.50 -8.52
CA VAL A 119 -22.56 -16.00 -9.25
C VAL A 119 -22.98 -16.99 -10.31
N ARG A 120 -23.68 -18.07 -9.93
CA ARG A 120 -24.10 -19.12 -10.86
C ARG A 120 -25.13 -18.58 -11.87
N GLY A 121 -26.10 -17.78 -11.45
CA GLY A 121 -27.08 -17.19 -12.37
C GLY A 121 -26.47 -16.26 -13.41
N THR A 122 -25.51 -15.41 -13.01
CA THR A 122 -24.76 -14.55 -13.95
C THR A 122 -23.93 -15.37 -14.93
N PHE A 123 -23.22 -16.40 -14.44
CA PHE A 123 -22.47 -17.32 -15.30
C PHE A 123 -23.37 -17.98 -16.35
N LEU A 124 -24.51 -18.56 -15.94
CA LEU A 124 -25.44 -19.23 -16.86
C LEU A 124 -25.98 -18.26 -17.90
N THR A 125 -26.32 -17.04 -17.49
CA THR A 125 -26.82 -16.00 -18.38
C THR A 125 -25.79 -15.62 -19.45
N ILE A 126 -24.54 -15.37 -19.05
CA ILE A 126 -23.44 -15.05 -19.99
C ILE A 126 -23.18 -16.23 -20.93
N LYS A 127 -23.11 -17.46 -20.40
CA LYS A 127 -22.90 -18.68 -21.19
C LYS A 127 -23.93 -18.81 -22.31
N HIS A 128 -25.21 -18.67 -22.00
CA HIS A 128 -26.28 -18.85 -22.99
C HIS A 128 -26.43 -17.68 -23.95
N PHE A 129 -26.15 -16.44 -23.50
CA PHE A 129 -26.03 -15.29 -24.41
C PHE A 129 -24.95 -15.53 -25.47
N LEU A 130 -23.74 -15.92 -25.05
CA LEU A 130 -22.63 -16.16 -25.99
C LEU A 130 -22.90 -17.36 -26.92
N ARG A 131 -23.57 -18.41 -26.43
CA ARG A 131 -23.99 -19.52 -27.30
C ARG A 131 -25.00 -19.06 -28.35
N ALA A 132 -26.00 -18.28 -27.96
CA ALA A 132 -26.99 -17.73 -28.88
C ALA A 132 -26.35 -16.80 -29.92
N ALA A 133 -25.45 -15.91 -29.49
CA ALA A 133 -24.69 -15.03 -30.36
C ALA A 133 -23.84 -15.81 -31.38
N ARG A 134 -23.12 -16.85 -30.94
CA ARG A 134 -22.34 -17.73 -31.83
C ARG A 134 -23.22 -18.37 -32.90
N THR A 135 -24.35 -18.94 -32.51
CA THR A 135 -25.30 -19.57 -33.44
C THR A 135 -25.84 -18.55 -34.44
N ALA A 136 -26.27 -17.38 -33.97
CA ALA A 136 -26.76 -16.31 -34.84
C ALA A 136 -25.72 -15.84 -35.86
N GLN A 137 -24.47 -15.63 -35.44
CA GLN A 137 -23.38 -15.23 -36.34
C GLN A 137 -23.08 -16.29 -37.40
N GLN A 138 -23.09 -17.57 -37.01
CA GLN A 138 -22.92 -18.68 -37.96
C GLN A 138 -24.05 -18.74 -38.98
N THR A 139 -25.30 -18.57 -38.55
CA THR A 139 -26.48 -18.54 -39.45
C THR A 139 -26.47 -17.34 -40.38
N LEU A 140 -26.04 -16.16 -39.89
CA LEU A 140 -25.98 -14.94 -40.68
C LEU A 140 -24.75 -14.85 -41.59
N GLY A 141 -23.72 -15.67 -41.34
CA GLY A 141 -22.44 -15.61 -42.06
C GLY A 141 -21.61 -14.34 -41.78
N ARG A 142 -21.92 -13.61 -40.70
CA ARG A 142 -21.22 -12.38 -40.30
C ARG A 142 -21.24 -12.18 -38.79
N ALA A 143 -20.34 -11.35 -38.28
CA ALA A 143 -20.35 -10.93 -36.88
C ALA A 143 -21.63 -10.12 -36.56
N LEU A 144 -22.11 -10.24 -35.32
CA LEU A 144 -23.19 -9.40 -34.81
C LEU A 144 -22.62 -8.01 -34.46
N ASP A 145 -23.37 -6.99 -34.81
CA ASP A 145 -23.01 -5.61 -34.48
C ASP A 145 -23.22 -5.36 -32.97
N ASN A 146 -22.31 -4.60 -32.34
CA ASN A 146 -22.42 -4.18 -30.94
C ASN A 146 -22.68 -5.34 -29.95
N LEU A 147 -21.89 -6.41 -30.01
CA LEU A 147 -21.99 -7.52 -29.06
C LEU A 147 -21.40 -7.11 -27.69
N ALA A 148 -22.24 -6.81 -26.71
CA ALA A 148 -21.80 -6.26 -25.43
C ALA A 148 -22.44 -6.93 -24.22
N ILE A 149 -21.67 -7.09 -23.14
CA ILE A 149 -22.14 -7.58 -21.84
C ILE A 149 -21.82 -6.54 -20.77
N VAL A 150 -22.81 -6.17 -19.96
CA VAL A 150 -22.60 -5.38 -18.74
C VAL A 150 -23.09 -6.17 -17.55
N VAL A 151 -22.18 -6.42 -16.61
CA VAL A 151 -22.45 -7.15 -15.36
C VAL A 151 -22.65 -6.16 -14.21
N THR A 152 -23.62 -6.42 -13.35
CA THR A 152 -23.82 -5.59 -12.15
C THR A 152 -22.96 -6.10 -11.01
N GLY A 153 -21.84 -5.42 -10.77
CA GLY A 153 -20.94 -5.60 -9.63
C GLY A 153 -21.47 -4.92 -8.37
N SER A 154 -20.56 -4.53 -7.48
CA SER A 154 -20.83 -3.77 -6.26
C SER A 154 -19.52 -3.26 -5.66
N GLU A 155 -19.55 -2.10 -4.99
CA GLU A 155 -18.41 -1.65 -4.17
C GLU A 155 -18.12 -2.59 -2.99
N THR A 156 -19.10 -3.40 -2.53
CA THR A 156 -18.85 -4.48 -1.56
C THR A 156 -17.84 -5.51 -2.10
N GLY A 157 -17.79 -5.73 -3.42
CA GLY A 157 -16.79 -6.60 -4.05
C GLY A 157 -15.38 -6.01 -4.10
N LYS A 158 -15.22 -4.72 -3.80
CA LYS A 158 -13.94 -4.01 -3.76
C LYS A 158 -13.45 -3.79 -2.33
N PHE A 159 -14.34 -3.31 -1.45
CA PHE A 159 -14.00 -2.92 -0.08
C PHE A 159 -14.38 -3.96 0.97
N GLY A 160 -15.18 -4.97 0.62
CA GLY A 160 -15.87 -5.82 1.59
C GLY A 160 -17.07 -5.12 2.23
N GLN A 161 -17.84 -5.86 3.03
CA GLN A 161 -18.90 -5.37 3.90
C GLN A 161 -19.02 -6.33 5.08
N ALA A 162 -18.87 -5.83 6.31
CA ALA A 162 -19.12 -6.64 7.50
C ALA A 162 -20.60 -7.06 7.51
N GLY A 163 -20.89 -8.31 7.87
CA GLY A 163 -22.26 -8.84 7.82
C GLY A 163 -22.63 -9.56 6.52
N HIS A 164 -21.92 -9.32 5.41
CA HIS A 164 -22.35 -9.72 4.07
C HIS A 164 -21.20 -10.33 3.23
N ALA A 165 -20.51 -11.32 3.82
CA ALA A 165 -19.36 -11.95 3.18
C ALA A 165 -19.75 -12.71 1.91
N GLU A 166 -20.91 -13.37 1.88
CA GLU A 166 -21.49 -14.06 0.73
C GLU A 166 -21.75 -13.13 -0.46
N TYR A 167 -22.33 -11.95 -0.19
CA TYR A 167 -22.56 -10.96 -1.23
C TYR A 167 -21.26 -10.33 -1.74
N ALA A 168 -20.40 -9.87 -0.82
CA ALA A 168 -19.14 -9.20 -1.16
C ALA A 168 -18.22 -10.11 -1.98
N SER A 169 -17.99 -11.34 -1.52
CA SER A 169 -17.16 -12.32 -2.24
C SER A 169 -17.76 -12.72 -3.58
N GLY A 170 -19.08 -12.89 -3.67
CA GLY A 170 -19.79 -13.16 -4.91
C GLY A 170 -19.63 -12.03 -5.94
N LYS A 171 -19.80 -10.77 -5.52
CA LYS A 171 -19.62 -9.60 -6.40
C LYS A 171 -18.16 -9.41 -6.84
N ALA A 172 -17.20 -9.67 -5.96
CA ALA A 172 -15.77 -9.72 -6.32
C ALA A 172 -15.50 -10.79 -7.39
N ALA A 173 -16.05 -11.99 -7.22
CA ALA A 173 -15.92 -13.09 -8.18
C ALA A 173 -16.48 -12.72 -9.56
N LEU A 174 -17.58 -11.95 -9.62
CA LEU A 174 -18.13 -11.44 -10.88
C LEU A 174 -17.22 -10.38 -11.53
N GLN A 175 -16.92 -9.31 -10.80
CA GLN A 175 -16.30 -8.11 -11.40
C GLN A 175 -14.78 -8.21 -11.60
N TYR A 176 -14.09 -8.98 -10.75
CA TYR A 176 -12.63 -9.17 -10.85
C TYR A 176 -12.24 -10.57 -11.33
N GLY A 177 -13.15 -11.55 -11.27
CA GLY A 177 -12.96 -12.88 -11.86
C GLY A 177 -13.62 -13.01 -13.22
N LEU A 178 -14.94 -13.21 -13.24
CA LEU A 178 -15.70 -13.61 -14.43
C LEU A 178 -15.56 -12.60 -15.58
N VAL A 179 -15.71 -11.30 -15.32
CA VAL A 179 -15.56 -10.25 -16.35
C VAL A 179 -14.16 -10.25 -16.96
N ARG A 180 -13.12 -10.41 -16.14
CA ARG A 180 -11.73 -10.42 -16.61
C ARG A 180 -11.39 -11.67 -17.43
N SER A 181 -11.99 -12.80 -17.12
CA SER A 181 -11.81 -14.05 -17.88
C SER A 181 -12.56 -14.01 -19.21
N VAL A 182 -13.87 -13.71 -19.17
CA VAL A 182 -14.74 -13.74 -20.36
C VAL A 182 -14.29 -12.73 -21.42
N LYS A 183 -13.69 -11.58 -21.04
CA LYS A 183 -13.18 -10.61 -22.02
C LYS A 183 -12.14 -11.21 -22.98
N ASN A 184 -11.32 -12.14 -22.49
CA ASN A 184 -10.26 -12.76 -23.28
C ASN A 184 -10.83 -13.81 -24.24
N GLU A 185 -12.00 -14.37 -23.91
CA GLU A 185 -12.67 -15.41 -24.68
C GLU A 185 -13.63 -14.82 -25.72
N ILE A 186 -14.43 -13.82 -25.33
CA ILE A 186 -15.50 -13.24 -26.17
C ILE A 186 -14.96 -12.64 -27.47
N VAL A 187 -13.75 -12.08 -27.46
CA VAL A 187 -13.11 -11.49 -28.65
C VAL A 187 -12.84 -12.53 -29.76
N ARG A 188 -12.66 -13.81 -29.39
CA ARG A 188 -12.47 -14.91 -30.35
C ARG A 188 -13.77 -15.29 -31.05
N LEU A 189 -14.90 -14.99 -30.42
CA LEU A 189 -16.24 -15.18 -30.98
C LEU A 189 -16.64 -14.00 -31.87
N ASN A 190 -16.25 -12.78 -31.49
CA ASN A 190 -16.52 -11.56 -32.23
C ASN A 190 -15.45 -10.50 -31.86
N GLY A 191 -14.70 -10.01 -32.85
CA GLY A 191 -13.54 -9.13 -32.64
C GLY A 191 -13.84 -7.79 -31.98
N ASP A 192 -15.10 -7.34 -32.05
CA ASP A 192 -15.56 -6.07 -31.49
C ASP A 192 -16.36 -6.24 -30.19
N ALA A 193 -16.42 -7.47 -29.68
CA ALA A 193 -17.22 -7.79 -28.51
C ALA A 193 -16.56 -7.40 -27.19
N ARG A 194 -17.38 -6.96 -26.23
CA ARG A 194 -16.89 -6.38 -24.97
C ARG A 194 -17.70 -6.89 -23.79
N ILE A 195 -17.03 -6.99 -22.64
CA ILE A 195 -17.68 -7.24 -21.36
C ILE A 195 -17.10 -6.31 -20.30
N ASN A 196 -17.95 -5.66 -19.52
CA ASN A 196 -17.55 -4.80 -18.41
C ASN A 196 -18.49 -5.01 -17.21
N ALA A 197 -18.12 -4.45 -16.06
CA ALA A 197 -18.97 -4.34 -14.89
C ALA A 197 -19.28 -2.88 -14.54
N VAL A 198 -20.46 -2.65 -13.99
CA VAL A 198 -20.79 -1.43 -13.23
C VAL A 198 -20.88 -1.81 -11.75
N ALA A 199 -20.13 -1.13 -10.88
CA ALA A 199 -20.11 -1.38 -9.44
C ALA A 199 -20.73 -0.21 -8.70
N PRO A 200 -22.04 -0.25 -8.39
CA PRO A 200 -22.64 0.79 -7.57
C PRO A 200 -22.26 0.65 -6.09
N SER A 201 -22.36 1.78 -5.37
CA SER A 201 -22.52 1.78 -3.91
C SER A 201 -24.01 1.62 -3.57
N TRP A 202 -24.47 2.15 -2.44
CA TRP A 202 -25.88 2.25 -2.10
C TRP A 202 -26.67 2.93 -3.22
N VAL A 203 -27.76 2.29 -3.65
CA VAL A 203 -28.66 2.77 -4.70
C VAL A 203 -30.07 2.84 -4.14
N ASP A 204 -30.71 3.99 -4.31
CA ASP A 204 -32.10 4.23 -3.88
C ASP A 204 -33.07 3.30 -4.63
N THR A 205 -33.35 2.13 -4.03
CA THR A 205 -34.16 1.06 -4.62
C THR A 205 -35.02 0.40 -3.54
N PRO A 206 -36.10 -0.32 -3.94
CA PRO A 206 -36.91 -1.07 -2.98
C PRO A 206 -36.12 -2.08 -2.12
N MET A 207 -34.96 -2.56 -2.60
CA MET A 207 -34.11 -3.51 -1.87
C MET A 207 -33.57 -2.94 -0.56
N ILE A 208 -33.36 -1.62 -0.49
CA ILE A 208 -32.80 -0.93 0.69
C ILE A 208 -33.85 -0.04 1.39
N ALA A 209 -35.12 -0.17 1.01
CA ALA A 209 -36.19 0.65 1.57
C ALA A 209 -36.28 0.47 3.10
N GLY A 210 -36.27 1.57 3.84
CA GLY A 210 -36.23 1.55 5.30
C GLY A 210 -34.84 1.37 5.91
N ARG A 211 -33.83 0.92 5.15
CA ARG A 211 -32.49 0.63 5.68
C ARG A 211 -31.68 1.89 5.99
N LEU A 212 -31.86 2.96 5.20
CA LEU A 212 -31.13 4.23 5.34
C LEU A 212 -32.06 5.39 5.75
N ASP A 213 -33.20 5.09 6.37
CA ASP A 213 -34.16 6.11 6.81
C ASP A 213 -33.64 6.88 8.04
N ASP A 214 -32.79 6.24 8.86
CA ASP A 214 -32.06 6.91 9.94
C ASP A 214 -30.92 7.76 9.35
N PRO A 215 -30.93 9.11 9.57
CA PRO A 215 -29.85 9.98 9.13
C PRO A 215 -28.46 9.57 9.63
N ALA A 216 -28.35 8.98 10.82
CA ALA A 216 -27.08 8.52 11.36
C ALA A 216 -26.54 7.31 10.59
N GLU A 217 -27.42 6.39 10.22
CA GLU A 217 -27.09 5.21 9.42
C GLU A 217 -26.79 5.58 7.96
N MET A 218 -27.61 6.46 7.36
CA MET A 218 -27.34 7.07 6.06
C MET A 218 -25.95 7.74 6.04
N TRP A 219 -25.62 8.51 7.08
CA TRP A 219 -24.31 9.12 7.16
C TRP A 219 -23.21 8.06 7.21
N ALA A 220 -23.32 7.09 8.12
CA ALA A 220 -22.28 6.11 8.38
C ALA A 220 -22.03 5.16 7.19
N GLU A 221 -23.08 4.62 6.60
CA GLU A 221 -23.00 3.59 5.56
C GLU A 221 -22.84 4.17 4.14
N ALA A 222 -23.34 5.39 3.91
CA ALA A 222 -23.57 5.91 2.55
C ALA A 222 -23.00 7.31 2.25
N GLN A 223 -22.57 8.09 3.25
CA GLN A 223 -22.08 9.46 3.01
C GLN A 223 -20.67 9.72 3.55
N ALA A 224 -20.30 9.12 4.69
CA ALA A 224 -19.06 9.40 5.40
C ALA A 224 -17.81 9.09 4.56
N THR A 225 -17.90 8.11 3.67
CA THR A 225 -16.80 7.67 2.81
C THR A 225 -17.02 7.95 1.33
N VAL A 226 -18.07 8.70 0.97
CA VAL A 226 -18.48 8.99 -0.41
C VAL A 226 -18.28 10.48 -0.71
N ALA A 227 -17.41 10.79 -1.67
CA ALA A 227 -17.07 12.18 -2.00
C ALA A 227 -18.28 13.05 -2.41
N LEU A 228 -19.26 12.48 -3.11
CA LEU A 228 -20.51 13.17 -3.49
C LEU A 228 -21.53 13.31 -2.34
N LYS A 229 -21.28 12.70 -1.18
CA LYS A 229 -22.12 12.79 0.04
C LYS A 229 -23.59 12.40 -0.18
N LYS A 230 -23.85 11.50 -1.12
CA LYS A 230 -25.19 11.00 -1.45
C LYS A 230 -25.11 9.60 -2.04
N ILE A 231 -26.21 8.86 -1.93
CA ILE A 231 -26.39 7.57 -2.61
C ILE A 231 -26.67 7.77 -4.10
N ALA A 232 -26.39 6.74 -4.89
CA ALA A 232 -26.70 6.72 -6.31
C ALA A 232 -28.21 6.57 -6.55
N LYS A 233 -28.69 7.13 -7.65
CA LYS A 233 -30.02 6.79 -8.17
C LYS A 233 -29.94 5.61 -9.12
N PRO A 234 -30.99 4.79 -9.26
CA PRO A 234 -31.03 3.70 -10.24
C PRO A 234 -30.69 4.16 -11.67
N GLU A 235 -31.07 5.38 -12.03
CA GLU A 235 -30.76 5.98 -13.33
C GLU A 235 -29.27 6.25 -13.54
N ASP A 236 -28.49 6.51 -12.48
CA ASP A 236 -27.04 6.71 -12.57
C ASP A 236 -26.37 5.39 -13.02
N VAL A 237 -26.84 4.27 -12.49
CA VAL A 237 -26.37 2.93 -12.86
C VAL A 237 -26.85 2.55 -14.27
N ALA A 238 -28.14 2.75 -14.57
CA ALA A 238 -28.74 2.43 -15.87
C ALA A 238 -28.06 3.18 -17.03
N ARG A 239 -27.80 4.49 -16.87
CA ARG A 239 -27.07 5.29 -17.88
C ARG A 239 -25.64 4.81 -18.08
N THR A 240 -24.97 4.41 -17.00
CA THR A 240 -23.62 3.85 -17.09
C THR A 240 -23.62 2.49 -17.80
N MET A 241 -24.63 1.66 -17.57
CA MET A 241 -24.84 0.42 -18.33
C MET A 241 -25.01 0.69 -19.83
N ALA A 242 -25.83 1.67 -20.20
CA ALA A 242 -26.00 2.05 -21.61
C ALA A 242 -24.69 2.58 -22.22
N PHE A 243 -23.93 3.41 -21.50
CA PHE A 243 -22.61 3.87 -21.94
C PHE A 243 -21.66 2.70 -22.23
N LEU A 244 -21.49 1.76 -21.29
CA LEU A 244 -20.59 0.62 -21.48
C LEU A 244 -21.08 -0.34 -22.57
N ALA A 245 -22.40 -0.45 -22.76
CA ALA A 245 -22.98 -1.26 -23.82
C ALA A 245 -22.72 -0.69 -25.22
N SER A 246 -22.49 0.62 -25.36
CA SER A 246 -22.26 1.29 -26.65
C SER A 246 -20.86 1.03 -27.21
N HIS A 247 -20.76 0.47 -28.41
CA HIS A 247 -19.50 0.35 -29.14
C HIS A 247 -19.00 1.73 -29.59
N ARG A 248 -19.91 2.64 -29.95
CA ARG A 248 -19.55 4.01 -30.36
C ARG A 248 -18.89 4.80 -29.24
N ALA A 249 -19.39 4.70 -28.01
CA ALA A 249 -18.89 5.47 -26.87
C ALA A 249 -17.80 4.73 -26.08
N ALA A 250 -17.83 3.40 -26.04
CA ALA A 250 -16.97 2.58 -25.19
C ALA A 250 -16.27 1.43 -25.96
N GLY A 251 -16.11 1.52 -27.28
CA GLY A 251 -15.58 0.47 -28.16
C GLY A 251 -14.20 -0.08 -27.81
N HIS A 252 -13.41 0.65 -27.02
CA HIS A 252 -12.11 0.21 -26.50
C HIS A 252 -12.09 -0.09 -24.98
N ILE A 253 -13.26 -0.17 -24.34
CA ILE A 253 -13.40 -0.48 -22.91
C ILE A 253 -13.90 -1.91 -22.78
N SER A 254 -13.04 -2.82 -22.28
CA SER A 254 -13.39 -4.22 -22.00
C SER A 254 -12.58 -4.74 -20.80
N GLY A 255 -13.21 -5.54 -19.96
CA GLY A 255 -12.64 -6.07 -18.73
C GLY A 255 -12.57 -5.09 -17.56
N GLN A 256 -13.25 -3.96 -17.66
CA GLN A 256 -13.22 -2.93 -16.63
C GLN A 256 -14.39 -3.09 -15.66
N CYS A 257 -14.16 -2.74 -14.41
CA CYS A 257 -15.20 -2.52 -13.42
C CYS A 257 -15.26 -1.01 -13.15
N LEU A 258 -16.35 -0.37 -13.59
CA LEU A 258 -16.54 1.06 -13.42
C LEU A 258 -17.39 1.31 -12.17
N SER A 259 -16.79 1.99 -11.19
CA SER A 259 -17.47 2.41 -9.97
C SER A 259 -18.53 3.48 -10.26
N VAL A 260 -19.75 3.25 -9.77
CA VAL A 260 -20.90 4.17 -9.80
C VAL A 260 -21.30 4.45 -8.36
N ASP A 261 -20.35 5.01 -7.60
CA ASP A 261 -20.37 5.04 -6.14
C ASP A 261 -20.23 6.44 -5.54
N GLY A 262 -20.14 7.47 -6.39
CA GLY A 262 -19.95 8.85 -5.95
C GLY A 262 -18.56 9.15 -5.39
N GLY A 263 -17.54 8.36 -5.74
CA GLY A 263 -16.17 8.51 -5.24
C GLY A 263 -16.02 7.91 -3.85
N MET A 264 -16.45 6.67 -3.68
CA MET A 264 -16.32 5.96 -2.41
C MET A 264 -14.85 5.57 -2.16
N GLU A 265 -14.31 5.94 -1.01
CA GLU A 265 -12.89 5.71 -0.65
C GLU A 265 -12.70 4.57 0.38
N GLY A 266 -13.79 4.05 0.94
CA GLY A 266 -13.74 2.96 1.92
C GLY A 266 -15.05 2.80 2.68
N ARG A 267 -15.01 2.16 3.86
CA ARG A 267 -16.15 2.00 4.77
C ARG A 267 -15.74 2.34 6.20
N LEU A 268 -16.69 2.81 7.00
CA LEU A 268 -16.50 2.89 8.44
C LEU A 268 -16.51 1.47 9.01
N LEU A 269 -15.44 1.09 9.71
CA LEU A 269 -15.33 -0.24 10.31
C LEU A 269 -15.90 -0.32 11.73
N TRP A 270 -15.97 0.82 12.42
CA TRP A 270 -16.44 0.91 13.80
C TRP A 270 -17.51 2.00 13.88
N LYS A 271 -18.71 1.66 14.37
CA LYS A 271 -19.76 2.66 14.64
C LYS A 271 -19.46 3.39 15.95
N GLU A 272 -19.94 4.62 16.06
CA GLU A 272 -19.63 5.49 17.19
C GLU A 272 -19.99 4.86 18.55
N HIS A 273 -21.08 4.08 18.62
CA HIS A 273 -21.49 3.39 19.84
C HIS A 273 -20.59 2.19 20.21
N GLU A 274 -20.01 1.51 19.21
CA GLU A 274 -19.06 0.40 19.42
C GLU A 274 -17.72 0.92 19.95
N VAL A 275 -17.39 2.18 19.63
CA VAL A 275 -16.23 2.88 20.18
C VAL A 275 -16.54 3.45 21.57
N LYS A 276 -17.76 3.91 21.82
CA LYS A 276 -18.18 4.63 23.06
C LYS A 276 -18.56 3.74 24.25
N THR A 277 -18.77 2.43 24.10
CA THR A 277 -19.08 1.51 25.22
C THR A 277 -17.93 1.31 26.23
N SER A 278 -16.79 1.97 26.02
CA SER A 278 -15.72 2.13 27.01
C SER A 278 -15.71 3.53 27.64
N SER A 279 -16.83 3.97 28.22
CA SER A 279 -16.89 5.28 28.89
C SER A 279 -16.45 5.22 30.36
N GLU A 280 -15.15 5.40 30.59
CA GLU A 280 -14.68 6.44 31.51
C GLU A 280 -13.42 7.06 30.91
N MET A 281 -13.55 8.23 30.25
CA MET A 281 -12.80 9.42 30.64
C MET A 281 -13.11 10.63 29.74
N THR A 282 -13.05 11.76 30.43
CA THR A 282 -13.33 13.16 30.09
C THR A 282 -12.47 13.77 28.98
N ALA A 283 -13.07 14.74 28.29
CA ALA A 283 -12.50 15.54 27.20
C ALA A 283 -11.28 16.39 27.59
N VAL A 284 -10.21 16.30 26.79
CA VAL A 284 -9.50 17.39 26.08
C VAL A 284 -8.73 16.75 24.88
N ARG A 285 -8.62 17.52 23.77
CA ARG A 285 -7.69 17.44 22.63
C ARG A 285 -6.55 16.40 22.68
N SER A 286 -6.18 15.90 21.49
CA SER A 286 -4.88 15.27 21.15
C SER A 286 -4.46 14.08 22.02
N ILE A 287 -4.36 12.89 21.39
CA ILE A 287 -3.86 11.62 21.96
C ILE A 287 -4.81 11.02 23.01
N PRO A 288 -5.32 9.78 22.78
CA PRO A 288 -5.69 8.96 23.93
C PRO A 288 -5.31 7.48 23.79
N ARG A 289 -4.39 7.04 24.64
CA ARG A 289 -4.74 6.26 25.83
C ARG A 289 -3.80 6.74 26.93
N ALA A 290 -4.24 6.68 28.19
CA ALA A 290 -3.43 7.08 29.35
C ALA A 290 -2.16 6.22 29.39
N LEU A 291 -1.15 6.72 28.70
CA LEU A 291 0.23 6.31 28.84
C LEU A 291 0.55 6.42 30.32
N SER A 292 1.03 5.33 30.90
CA SER A 292 1.54 5.32 32.27
C SER A 292 2.47 6.52 32.47
N LYS A 293 2.51 7.08 33.70
CA LYS A 293 3.51 8.10 34.03
C LYS A 293 4.87 7.61 33.53
N PRO A 294 5.60 8.39 32.73
CA PRO A 294 6.89 7.98 32.21
C PRO A 294 7.74 7.55 33.40
N LYS A 295 8.12 6.28 33.42
CA LYS A 295 9.00 5.78 34.48
C LYS A 295 10.38 6.40 34.33
N ASN A 296 10.79 6.72 33.09
CA ASN A 296 12.16 7.06 32.72
C ASN A 296 12.23 8.00 31.50
N LYS A 297 13.36 8.71 31.38
CA LYS A 297 13.71 9.57 30.25
C LYS A 297 14.23 8.73 29.08
N ILE A 298 13.73 8.96 27.86
CA ILE A 298 14.11 8.25 26.64
C ILE A 298 15.18 9.06 25.91
N ARG A 299 16.33 8.45 25.64
CA ARG A 299 17.42 9.10 24.90
C ARG A 299 17.28 8.81 23.41
N VAL A 300 16.94 9.83 22.63
CA VAL A 300 16.83 9.71 21.17
C VAL A 300 18.21 9.91 20.55
N ALA A 301 18.70 8.91 19.83
CA ALA A 301 19.98 8.92 19.14
C ALA A 301 19.76 9.18 17.65
N VAL A 302 19.76 10.45 17.24
CA VAL A 302 19.71 10.78 15.81
C VAL A 302 21.10 10.64 15.23
N SER A 303 21.28 9.68 14.33
CA SER A 303 22.53 9.42 13.64
C SER A 303 22.38 9.56 12.13
N ILE A 304 23.43 10.02 11.46
CA ILE A 304 23.43 10.26 10.02
C ILE A 304 24.67 9.61 9.41
N ASP A 305 24.48 8.74 8.43
CA ASP A 305 25.58 8.10 7.71
C ASP A 305 25.73 8.76 6.33
N LEU A 306 26.89 9.38 6.06
CA LEU A 306 27.17 10.09 4.80
C LEU A 306 27.85 9.16 3.79
N ASP A 307 27.09 8.19 3.29
CA ASP A 307 27.61 7.19 2.36
C ASP A 307 28.04 7.84 1.04
N ALA A 308 27.15 8.61 0.42
CA ALA A 308 27.42 9.33 -0.81
C ALA A 308 28.07 8.42 -1.88
N VAL A 309 29.13 8.90 -2.55
CA VAL A 309 29.83 8.10 -3.57
C VAL A 309 30.50 6.87 -2.97
N SER A 310 30.94 6.93 -1.71
CA SER A 310 31.65 5.81 -1.09
C SER A 310 30.76 4.58 -0.94
N GLY A 311 29.46 4.73 -0.65
CA GLY A 311 28.51 3.62 -0.61
C GLY A 311 28.50 2.78 -1.90
N TRP A 312 28.63 3.42 -3.06
CA TRP A 312 28.71 2.76 -4.38
C TRP A 312 30.08 2.16 -4.72
N LEU A 313 31.14 2.53 -3.98
CA LEU A 313 32.49 2.01 -4.15
C LEU A 313 32.77 0.80 -3.24
N GLY A 314 32.15 0.76 -2.07
CA GLY A 314 32.32 -0.31 -1.09
C GLY A 314 31.21 -1.35 -1.15
N THR A 315 30.32 -1.35 -0.16
CA THR A 315 29.26 -2.37 -0.03
C THR A 315 28.23 -2.36 -1.16
N GLY A 316 28.02 -1.23 -1.83
CA GLY A 316 27.15 -1.08 -3.00
C GLY A 316 27.87 -1.27 -4.34
N TYR A 317 29.11 -1.76 -4.35
CA TYR A 317 29.87 -1.98 -5.57
C TYR A 317 29.23 -3.07 -6.45
N SER A 318 29.05 -2.74 -7.73
CA SER A 318 28.76 -3.66 -8.82
C SER A 318 29.63 -3.32 -10.01
N SER A 319 30.06 -4.33 -10.77
CA SER A 319 30.73 -4.10 -12.06
C SER A 319 29.81 -3.44 -13.10
N GLU A 320 28.51 -3.39 -12.84
CA GLU A 320 27.49 -2.76 -13.68
C GLU A 320 27.10 -1.35 -13.22
N ASN A 321 27.74 -0.82 -12.16
CA ASN A 321 27.50 0.56 -11.71
C ASN A 321 27.79 1.55 -12.85
N VAL A 322 26.86 2.46 -13.08
CA VAL A 322 26.96 3.49 -14.13
C VAL A 322 27.05 4.88 -13.54
N LEU A 323 27.31 5.88 -14.39
CA LEU A 323 27.38 7.30 -13.98
C LEU A 323 26.14 7.76 -13.18
N ALA A 324 24.96 7.25 -13.50
CA ALA A 324 23.73 7.58 -12.78
C ALA A 324 23.76 7.14 -11.31
N ASP A 325 24.35 5.97 -11.03
CA ASP A 325 24.48 5.43 -9.68
C ASP A 325 25.39 6.33 -8.84
N TYR A 326 26.60 6.62 -9.35
CA TYR A 326 27.53 7.55 -8.69
C TYR A 326 26.94 8.95 -8.53
N SER A 327 26.16 9.43 -9.52
CA SER A 327 25.49 10.74 -9.44
C SER A 327 24.55 10.86 -8.25
N SER A 328 23.96 9.76 -7.77
CA SER A 328 23.13 9.78 -6.55
C SER A 328 23.98 10.05 -5.29
N GLY A 329 25.21 9.55 -5.25
CA GLY A 329 26.17 9.87 -4.19
C GLY A 329 26.58 11.34 -4.17
N PHE A 330 26.72 11.98 -5.35
CA PHE A 330 26.91 13.44 -5.42
C PHE A 330 25.68 14.20 -4.89
N PHE A 331 24.47 13.72 -5.17
CA PHE A 331 23.25 14.29 -4.60
C PHE A 331 23.26 14.23 -3.07
N ALA A 332 23.63 13.09 -2.48
CA ALA A 332 23.70 12.91 -1.05
C ALA A 332 24.56 13.98 -0.38
N ALA A 333 25.78 14.18 -0.88
CA ALA A 333 26.68 15.20 -0.36
C ALA A 333 26.18 16.62 -0.70
N LYS A 334 26.09 16.97 -1.99
CA LYS A 334 25.88 18.35 -2.44
C LYS A 334 24.47 18.91 -2.16
N VAL A 335 23.49 18.03 -1.97
CA VAL A 335 22.09 18.42 -1.78
C VAL A 335 21.52 17.86 -0.48
N GLY A 336 21.76 16.59 -0.18
CA GLY A 336 21.27 15.93 1.02
C GLY A 336 21.82 16.56 2.30
N VAL A 337 23.14 16.74 2.40
CA VAL A 337 23.79 17.33 3.59
C VAL A 337 23.25 18.72 3.91
N PRO A 338 23.24 19.71 2.99
CA PRO A 338 22.67 21.03 3.28
C PRO A 338 21.20 20.99 3.66
N ARG A 339 20.41 20.08 3.08
CA ARG A 339 18.98 19.92 3.40
C ARG A 339 18.78 19.42 4.82
N LEU A 340 19.48 18.35 5.22
CA LEU A 340 19.40 17.80 6.56
C LEU A 340 19.89 18.79 7.60
N LEU A 341 21.03 19.46 7.38
CA LEU A 341 21.51 20.48 8.31
C LEU A 341 20.52 21.63 8.48
N ARG A 342 19.84 22.08 7.41
CA ARG A 342 18.77 23.10 7.53
C ARG A 342 17.59 22.59 8.36
N MET A 343 17.13 21.37 8.12
CA MET A 343 16.02 20.77 8.86
C MET A 343 16.39 20.59 10.35
N LEU A 344 17.57 20.02 10.64
CA LEU A 344 18.06 19.84 12.00
C LEU A 344 18.26 21.17 12.73
N ARG A 345 18.82 22.21 12.06
CA ARG A 345 18.92 23.56 12.65
C ARG A 345 17.55 24.16 12.94
N LYS A 346 16.58 24.01 12.03
CA LYS A 346 15.21 24.45 12.25
C LYS A 346 14.58 23.81 13.48
N LEU A 347 14.91 22.55 13.76
CA LEU A 347 14.41 21.82 14.93
C LEU A 347 15.26 22.03 16.20
N GLY A 348 16.43 22.67 16.10
CA GLY A 348 17.39 22.83 17.19
C GLY A 348 18.08 21.52 17.57
N LEU A 349 18.38 20.67 16.58
CA LEU A 349 18.96 19.34 16.73
C LEU A 349 20.31 19.17 16.01
N ALA A 350 20.81 20.22 15.36
CA ALA A 350 22.01 20.13 14.52
C ALA A 350 23.27 19.72 15.31
N ASP A 351 23.42 20.20 16.54
CA ASP A 351 24.47 19.84 17.48
C ASP A 351 24.11 18.65 18.39
N ARG A 352 22.88 18.12 18.28
CA ARG A 352 22.36 17.00 19.09
C ARG A 352 22.22 15.71 18.28
N CYS A 353 23.07 15.53 17.27
CA CYS A 353 23.13 14.35 16.43
C CYS A 353 24.59 13.90 16.22
N THR A 354 24.76 12.70 15.65
CA THR A 354 26.08 12.15 15.32
C THR A 354 26.14 11.82 13.84
N TRP A 355 27.18 12.28 13.16
CA TRP A 355 27.44 11.95 11.75
C TRP A 355 28.55 10.91 11.64
N PHE A 356 28.27 9.75 11.07
CA PHE A 356 29.29 8.78 10.70
C PHE A 356 29.69 9.02 9.25
N ILE A 357 30.96 9.35 9.03
CA ILE A 357 31.44 9.84 7.74
C ILE A 357 32.55 8.92 7.23
N PRO A 358 32.38 8.29 6.06
CA PRO A 358 33.46 7.58 5.39
C PRO A 358 34.62 8.52 5.04
N GLY A 359 35.86 8.06 5.18
CA GLY A 359 37.05 8.85 4.86
C GLY A 359 37.05 9.40 3.43
N HIS A 360 36.58 8.62 2.46
CA HIS A 360 36.39 9.04 1.08
C HIS A 360 35.40 10.20 0.95
N SER A 361 34.24 10.12 1.63
CA SER A 361 33.24 11.20 1.62
C SER A 361 33.79 12.48 2.25
N ALA A 362 34.57 12.34 3.34
CA ALA A 362 35.25 13.46 3.99
C ALA A 362 36.26 14.17 3.07
N GLU A 363 37.05 13.43 2.30
CA GLU A 363 38.04 14.02 1.39
C GLU A 363 37.43 14.49 0.06
N SER A 364 36.35 13.87 -0.40
CA SER A 364 35.69 14.19 -1.68
C SER A 364 34.75 15.39 -1.60
N PHE A 365 34.17 15.63 -0.42
CA PHE A 365 33.16 16.68 -0.20
C PHE A 365 33.53 17.58 1.00
N PRO A 366 34.72 18.21 0.98
CA PRO A 366 35.25 18.94 2.14
C PRO A 366 34.36 20.10 2.58
N ASP A 367 33.73 20.82 1.64
CA ASP A 367 32.86 21.96 1.95
C ASP A 367 31.57 21.53 2.67
N GLU A 368 31.00 20.39 2.28
CA GLU A 368 29.80 19.85 2.90
C GLU A 368 30.11 19.23 4.27
N VAL A 369 31.23 18.51 4.39
CA VAL A 369 31.67 17.95 5.67
C VAL A 369 32.08 19.05 6.65
N GLN A 370 32.68 20.15 6.17
CA GLN A 370 32.98 21.31 7.01
C GLN A 370 31.69 21.93 7.60
N GLN A 371 30.60 22.03 6.82
CA GLN A 371 29.30 22.49 7.35
C GLN A 371 28.74 21.56 8.44
N VAL A 372 28.99 20.25 8.32
CA VAL A 372 28.61 19.27 9.34
C VAL A 372 29.43 19.51 10.61
N VAL A 373 30.75 19.64 10.52
CA VAL A 373 31.62 19.94 11.68
C VAL A 373 31.22 21.25 12.36
N GLU A 374 30.93 22.30 11.59
CA GLU A 374 30.47 23.61 12.09
C GLU A 374 29.11 23.56 12.79
N SER A 375 28.32 22.52 12.57
CA SER A 375 27.04 22.33 13.26
C SER A 375 27.19 21.98 14.74
N GLY A 376 28.38 21.55 15.17
CA GLY A 376 28.66 21.12 16.54
C GLY A 376 28.26 19.66 16.84
N CYS A 377 27.82 18.90 15.83
CA CYS A 377 27.52 17.49 15.98
C CYS A 377 28.77 16.64 16.31
N GLU A 378 28.55 15.42 16.78
CA GLU A 378 29.62 14.43 16.90
C GLU A 378 29.99 13.87 15.52
N ILE A 379 31.28 13.57 15.31
CA ILE A 379 31.76 12.87 14.11
C ILE A 379 32.28 11.48 14.50
N GLY A 380 31.64 10.45 13.93
CA GLY A 380 32.07 9.05 14.00
C GLY A 380 32.69 8.57 12.69
N LEU A 381 33.38 7.43 12.75
CA LEU A 381 33.98 6.80 11.58
C LEU A 381 33.05 5.81 10.89
N HIS A 382 33.19 5.68 9.57
CA HIS A 382 32.34 4.81 8.76
C HIS A 382 33.08 4.13 7.58
N GLY A 383 34.25 3.56 7.86
CA GLY A 383 35.16 3.05 6.81
C GLY A 383 35.80 4.18 5.99
N TYR A 384 36.57 3.83 4.96
CA TYR A 384 37.14 4.83 4.05
C TYR A 384 36.24 4.99 2.83
N ALA A 385 36.14 3.94 2.01
CA ALA A 385 35.26 3.86 0.85
C ALA A 385 34.01 3.01 1.14
N HIS A 386 33.51 3.03 2.38
CA HIS A 386 32.34 2.27 2.83
C HIS A 386 32.48 0.75 2.60
N GLU A 387 33.66 0.20 2.92
CA GLU A 387 34.00 -1.21 2.72
C GLU A 387 33.40 -2.09 3.82
N GLY A 388 32.74 -3.19 3.43
CA GLY A 388 32.28 -4.19 4.39
C GLY A 388 33.45 -5.02 4.92
N ALA A 389 33.43 -5.40 6.21
CA ALA A 389 34.55 -6.10 6.85
C ALA A 389 34.99 -7.35 6.06
N TYR A 390 34.05 -8.12 5.49
CA TYR A 390 34.36 -9.32 4.70
C TYR A 390 35.10 -9.05 3.37
N GLN A 391 35.12 -7.81 2.88
CA GLN A 391 35.88 -7.41 1.69
C GLN A 391 37.37 -7.16 1.99
N LEU A 392 37.73 -6.99 3.26
CA LEU A 392 39.06 -6.61 3.70
C LEU A 392 39.81 -7.79 4.32
N THR A 393 41.13 -7.73 4.28
CA THR A 393 42.00 -8.46 5.23
C THR A 393 42.07 -7.68 6.56
N VAL A 394 42.53 -8.32 7.63
CA VAL A 394 42.69 -7.64 8.95
C VAL A 394 43.67 -6.47 8.87
N GLU A 395 44.73 -6.59 8.07
CA GLU A 395 45.68 -5.50 7.85
C GLU A 395 45.03 -4.32 7.11
N GLN A 396 44.22 -4.61 6.08
CA GLN A 396 43.47 -3.58 5.39
C GLN A 396 42.44 -2.89 6.30
N GLU A 397 41.75 -3.63 7.17
CA GLU A 397 40.86 -3.03 8.20
C GLU A 397 41.64 -2.04 9.08
N ARG A 398 42.84 -2.42 9.53
CA ARG A 398 43.71 -1.58 10.35
C ARG A 398 44.14 -0.32 9.59
N ASP A 399 44.63 -0.46 8.37
CA ASP A 399 45.08 0.67 7.54
C ASP A 399 43.94 1.66 7.30
N VAL A 400 42.76 1.16 6.94
CA VAL A 400 41.54 1.96 6.77
C VAL A 400 41.19 2.69 8.06
N LEU A 401 41.17 1.99 9.20
CA LEU A 401 40.82 2.58 10.50
C LEU A 401 41.81 3.69 10.89
N VAL A 402 43.12 3.45 10.77
CA VAL A 402 44.16 4.44 11.07
C VAL A 402 44.00 5.67 10.18
N ARG A 403 43.80 5.47 8.88
CA ARG A 403 43.60 6.58 7.94
C ARG A 403 42.36 7.41 8.29
N CYS A 404 41.27 6.76 8.65
CA CYS A 404 40.03 7.45 9.03
C CYS A 404 40.18 8.21 10.36
N ILE A 405 40.92 7.67 11.34
CA ILE A 405 41.28 8.38 12.57
C ILE A 405 42.04 9.67 12.25
N GLU A 406 43.04 9.61 11.37
CA GLU A 406 43.82 10.79 10.96
C GLU A 406 42.93 11.86 10.32
N ILE A 407 42.07 11.48 9.36
CA ILE A 407 41.16 12.39 8.65
C ILE A 407 40.19 13.05 9.64
N ALA A 408 39.50 12.26 10.47
CA ALA A 408 38.53 12.80 11.44
C ALA A 408 39.21 13.68 12.50
N THR A 409 40.41 13.32 12.94
CA THR A 409 41.19 14.13 13.89
C THR A 409 41.59 15.46 13.29
N LYS A 410 41.99 15.47 12.00
CA LYS A 410 42.31 16.71 11.28
C LYS A 410 41.08 17.61 11.12
N LEU A 411 39.90 17.04 10.87
CA LEU A 411 38.65 17.78 10.69
C LEU A 411 38.13 18.39 12.00
N THR A 412 38.18 17.64 13.09
CA THR A 412 37.51 18.01 14.35
C THR A 412 38.45 18.50 15.45
N GLY A 413 39.76 18.31 15.26
CA GLY A 413 40.78 18.57 16.30
C GLY A 413 40.77 17.56 17.45
N LYS A 414 39.93 16.52 17.39
CA LYS A 414 39.81 15.49 18.43
C LYS A 414 39.83 14.09 17.80
N LYS A 415 40.37 13.12 18.53
CA LYS A 415 40.30 11.72 18.10
C LYS A 415 38.83 11.29 18.08
N PRO A 416 38.33 10.64 17.00
CA PRO A 416 36.98 10.09 16.99
C PRO A 416 36.86 8.99 18.04
N VAL A 417 35.68 8.90 18.67
CA VAL A 417 35.39 7.91 19.72
C VAL A 417 34.29 6.93 19.33
N GLY A 418 33.63 7.19 18.20
CA GLY A 418 32.53 6.40 17.67
C GLY A 418 32.86 5.76 16.34
N TYR A 419 32.38 4.53 16.16
CA TYR A 419 32.47 3.80 14.91
C TYR A 419 31.11 3.21 14.53
N ARG A 420 30.80 3.21 13.23
CA ARG A 420 29.74 2.39 12.65
C ARG A 420 30.32 1.64 11.47
N ALA A 421 30.11 0.34 11.41
CA ALA A 421 30.57 -0.47 10.30
C ALA A 421 29.72 -0.20 9.05
N PRO A 422 30.34 -0.03 7.87
CA PRO A 422 29.63 -0.02 6.60
C PRO A 422 28.68 -1.22 6.46
N LEU A 423 27.41 -0.94 6.20
CA LEU A 423 26.32 -1.93 6.13
C LEU A 423 26.22 -2.86 7.37
N TYR A 424 26.62 -2.35 8.54
CA TYR A 424 26.72 -3.10 9.81
C TYR A 424 27.60 -4.36 9.75
N GLN A 425 28.49 -4.47 8.75
CA GLN A 425 29.33 -5.66 8.57
C GLN A 425 30.57 -5.57 9.46
N LEU A 426 30.55 -6.30 10.57
CA LEU A 426 31.65 -6.41 11.52
C LEU A 426 32.27 -7.81 11.53
N ARG A 427 33.55 -7.87 11.90
CA ARG A 427 34.23 -9.10 12.32
C ARG A 427 34.78 -8.93 13.73
N GLU A 428 35.17 -10.04 14.35
CA GLU A 428 35.84 -10.04 15.64
C GLU A 428 37.13 -9.20 15.59
N SER A 429 37.85 -9.24 14.46
CA SER A 429 39.02 -8.39 14.20
C SER A 429 38.70 -6.91 14.26
N THR A 430 37.54 -6.50 13.72
CA THR A 430 37.11 -5.10 13.77
C THR A 430 36.91 -4.67 15.22
N MET A 431 36.27 -5.50 16.03
CA MET A 431 36.09 -5.23 17.46
C MET A 431 37.41 -5.19 18.24
N ASP A 432 38.36 -6.06 17.91
CA ASP A 432 39.71 -6.03 18.48
C ASP A 432 40.44 -4.71 18.13
N LEU A 433 40.32 -4.25 16.90
CA LEU A 433 40.88 -2.98 16.45
C LEU A 433 40.22 -1.79 17.16
N LEU A 434 38.89 -1.78 17.32
CA LEU A 434 38.20 -0.72 18.05
C LEU A 434 38.66 -0.65 19.52
N GLU A 435 38.85 -1.79 20.18
CA GLU A 435 39.40 -1.88 21.54
C GLU A 435 40.86 -1.39 21.57
N GLU A 436 41.70 -1.84 20.63
CA GLU A 436 43.12 -1.46 20.53
C GLU A 436 43.31 0.05 20.33
N TYR A 437 42.51 0.66 19.44
CA TYR A 437 42.56 2.10 19.18
C TYR A 437 41.71 2.91 20.17
N GLY A 438 41.10 2.29 21.19
CA GLY A 438 40.44 2.98 22.30
C GLY A 438 39.18 3.74 21.89
N PHE A 439 38.35 3.17 21.02
CA PHE A 439 37.01 3.68 20.74
C PHE A 439 36.12 3.53 21.98
N GLU A 440 35.23 4.49 22.20
CA GLU A 440 34.26 4.42 23.29
C GLU A 440 33.04 3.59 22.91
N TYR A 441 32.63 3.63 21.63
CA TYR A 441 31.46 2.89 21.18
C TYR A 441 31.48 2.44 19.72
N ASP A 442 30.73 1.37 19.48
CA ASP A 442 30.25 0.90 18.18
C ASP A 442 28.73 1.16 18.08
N ALA A 443 28.23 1.44 16.87
CA ALA A 443 26.81 1.63 16.61
C ALA A 443 26.27 0.70 15.51
N SER A 444 26.72 -0.56 15.53
CA SER A 444 26.43 -1.53 14.46
C SER A 444 25.87 -2.87 14.97
N LEU A 445 26.25 -3.33 16.17
CA LEU A 445 25.70 -4.57 16.73
C LEU A 445 24.27 -4.40 17.25
N THR A 446 23.44 -5.42 17.04
CA THR A 446 22.00 -5.41 17.33
C THR A 446 21.55 -6.51 18.29
N ASP A 447 22.44 -6.96 19.19
CA ASP A 447 22.09 -7.92 20.25
C ASP A 447 20.94 -7.44 21.12
N LYS A 448 20.84 -6.12 21.25
CA LYS A 448 19.72 -5.40 21.83
C LYS A 448 19.22 -4.38 20.82
N ASP A 449 18.06 -3.82 21.07
CA ASP A 449 17.33 -3.01 20.08
C ASP A 449 17.00 -1.60 20.57
N CYS A 450 16.92 -1.40 21.89
CA CYS A 450 16.64 -0.13 22.56
C CYS A 450 17.47 0.08 23.84
N HIS A 451 18.44 -0.79 24.11
CA HIS A 451 19.32 -0.69 25.28
C HIS A 451 20.79 -0.83 24.87
N PRO A 452 21.68 0.08 25.28
CA PRO A 452 23.10 -0.12 25.11
C PRO A 452 23.60 -1.37 25.87
N PHE A 453 24.75 -1.87 25.45
CA PHE A 453 25.41 -3.02 26.08
C PHE A 453 26.92 -2.94 25.86
N PHE A 454 27.73 -3.60 26.70
CA PHE A 454 29.15 -3.73 26.40
C PHE A 454 29.36 -4.70 25.25
N ALA A 455 30.24 -4.36 24.31
CA ALA A 455 30.49 -5.18 23.13
C ALA A 455 30.95 -6.59 23.55
N PRO A 456 30.37 -7.67 23.02
CA PRO A 456 30.66 -9.01 23.51
C PRO A 456 32.02 -9.54 23.01
N LYS A 457 32.68 -10.38 23.84
CA LYS A 457 33.83 -11.20 23.41
C LYS A 457 33.32 -12.58 23.02
N ARG A 458 33.19 -12.80 21.70
CA ARG A 458 32.68 -14.05 21.12
C ARG A 458 33.73 -14.75 20.28
N PRO A 459 33.83 -16.09 20.36
CA PRO A 459 34.58 -16.83 19.36
C PRO A 459 33.86 -16.76 18.00
N PRO A 460 34.59 -16.74 16.88
CA PRO A 460 33.99 -16.71 15.55
C PRO A 460 33.04 -17.89 15.32
N LEU A 461 31.84 -17.57 14.83
CA LEU A 461 30.88 -18.59 14.41
C LEU A 461 31.35 -19.22 13.10
N LYS A 462 31.37 -20.55 13.04
CA LYS A 462 31.73 -21.29 11.83
C LYS A 462 30.47 -21.61 11.02
N PRO A 463 30.43 -21.31 9.71
CA PRO A 463 29.36 -21.77 8.84
C PRO A 463 29.23 -23.30 8.89
N ILE A 464 28.00 -23.80 8.70
CA ILE A 464 27.74 -25.23 8.63
C ILE A 464 28.37 -25.79 7.36
N ASP A 465 29.21 -26.82 7.50
CA ASP A 465 29.76 -27.57 6.38
C ASP A 465 28.92 -28.84 6.15
N PHE A 466 27.94 -28.77 5.26
CA PHE A 466 27.03 -29.88 4.94
C PHE A 466 27.70 -31.12 4.32
N SER A 467 29.00 -31.08 4.03
CA SER A 467 29.75 -32.26 3.60
C SER A 467 30.13 -33.20 4.77
N LEU A 468 30.06 -32.70 6.01
CA LEU A 468 30.37 -33.46 7.22
C LEU A 468 29.11 -34.14 7.81
N PRO A 469 29.28 -35.14 8.71
CA PRO A 469 28.15 -35.67 9.47
C PRO A 469 27.47 -34.57 10.29
N ALA A 470 26.15 -34.65 10.46
CA ALA A 470 25.37 -33.65 11.20
C ALA A 470 25.87 -33.40 12.64
N SER A 471 26.52 -34.40 13.26
CA SER A 471 27.17 -34.24 14.58
C SER A 471 28.24 -33.15 14.62
N SER A 472 28.77 -32.73 13.47
CA SER A 472 29.75 -31.63 13.37
C SER A 472 29.15 -30.24 13.59
N TRP A 473 27.83 -30.06 13.49
CA TRP A 473 27.14 -28.78 13.73
C TRP A 473 25.96 -28.87 14.70
N MET A 474 25.51 -30.07 15.09
CA MET A 474 24.47 -30.28 16.12
C MET A 474 25.00 -30.03 17.55
N HIS A 475 25.59 -28.86 17.77
CA HIS A 475 26.00 -28.35 19.07
C HIS A 475 25.50 -26.91 19.22
N PRO A 476 25.24 -26.43 20.45
CA PRO A 476 24.84 -25.04 20.67
C PRO A 476 25.96 -24.07 20.25
N ILE A 477 25.61 -22.78 20.14
CA ILE A 477 26.61 -21.72 19.99
C ILE A 477 27.58 -21.73 21.18
N PRO A 478 28.88 -21.45 20.96
CA PRO A 478 29.82 -21.29 22.07
C PRO A 478 29.35 -20.18 23.02
N LYS A 479 29.63 -20.35 24.31
CA LYS A 479 29.36 -19.29 25.30
C LYS A 479 30.33 -18.12 25.10
N ASP A 480 29.81 -16.91 25.31
CA ASP A 480 30.61 -15.69 25.36
C ASP A 480 31.73 -15.81 26.42
N THR A 481 32.92 -15.28 26.11
CA THR A 481 34.08 -15.31 27.00
C THR A 481 34.21 -14.05 27.87
N GLY A 482 33.24 -13.14 27.77
CA GLY A 482 33.17 -11.88 28.50
C GLY A 482 32.63 -10.75 27.63
N ASP A 483 32.82 -9.52 28.09
CA ASP A 483 32.56 -8.29 27.34
C ASP A 483 33.85 -7.47 27.14
N ARG A 484 33.80 -6.46 26.27
CA ARG A 484 34.90 -5.56 25.90
C ARG A 484 34.77 -4.24 26.64
N ARG A 485 34.76 -4.23 27.98
CA ARG A 485 34.76 -2.96 28.73
C ARG A 485 36.04 -2.16 28.42
N PRO A 486 35.95 -0.86 28.05
CA PRO A 486 34.78 0.02 28.15
C PRO A 486 33.97 0.20 26.86
N LEU A 487 34.24 -0.53 25.77
CA LEU A 487 33.57 -0.40 24.48
C LEU A 487 32.07 -0.73 24.58
N VAL A 488 31.24 0.26 24.29
CA VAL A 488 29.77 0.16 24.33
C VAL A 488 29.22 -0.05 22.92
N CYS A 489 28.27 -0.94 22.75
CA CYS A 489 27.41 -0.99 21.57
C CYS A 489 26.15 -0.16 21.83
N VAL A 490 25.94 0.86 20.99
CA VAL A 490 24.71 1.65 20.96
C VAL A 490 23.86 1.12 19.80
N PRO A 491 22.82 0.32 20.05
CA PRO A 491 22.15 -0.41 18.99
C PRO A 491 21.44 0.53 18.01
N CYS A 492 21.61 0.25 16.73
CA CYS A 492 20.80 0.75 15.63
C CYS A 492 20.59 -0.42 14.67
N ASN A 493 19.35 -0.70 14.28
CA ASN A 493 19.02 -1.87 13.47
C ASN A 493 18.31 -1.47 12.18
N TRP A 494 18.10 -2.45 11.30
CA TRP A 494 17.44 -2.31 10.00
C TRP A 494 16.02 -1.73 10.05
N TYR A 495 15.36 -1.75 11.22
CA TYR A 495 14.01 -1.19 11.39
C TYR A 495 14.02 0.28 11.83
N MET A 496 15.18 0.84 12.13
CA MET A 496 15.36 2.22 12.58
C MET A 496 16.25 3.03 11.63
N GLU A 497 16.25 2.68 10.35
CA GLU A 497 17.01 3.35 9.30
C GLU A 497 16.17 3.53 8.03
N ASP A 498 16.48 4.57 7.25
CA ASP A 498 15.66 5.05 6.12
C ASP A 498 16.04 4.44 4.76
N MET A 499 17.29 4.08 4.54
CA MET A 499 17.84 3.66 3.25
C MET A 499 17.28 2.31 2.81
N THR A 500 17.36 1.25 3.63
CA THR A 500 16.88 -0.09 3.20
C THR A 500 15.45 -0.09 2.65
N PRO A 501 14.45 0.55 3.31
CA PRO A 501 13.09 0.56 2.77
C PRO A 501 12.86 1.57 1.62
N MET A 502 13.57 2.70 1.61
CA MET A 502 13.22 3.86 0.77
C MET A 502 14.28 4.26 -0.27
N GLN A 503 15.43 3.60 -0.32
CA GLN A 503 16.44 3.76 -1.37
C GLN A 503 16.37 2.61 -2.38
N TYR A 504 16.18 2.96 -3.65
CA TYR A 504 16.36 2.00 -4.73
C TYR A 504 17.84 1.88 -5.11
N LEU A 505 18.33 0.65 -5.17
CA LEU A 505 19.69 0.27 -5.55
C LEU A 505 19.59 -0.77 -6.68
N PRO A 506 19.92 -0.42 -7.93
CA PRO A 506 19.58 -1.22 -9.10
C PRO A 506 20.25 -2.59 -9.16
N HIS A 507 21.40 -2.73 -8.52
CA HIS A 507 22.24 -3.94 -8.56
C HIS A 507 22.14 -4.81 -7.31
N VAL A 508 21.17 -4.52 -6.44
CA VAL A 508 20.95 -5.25 -5.19
C VAL A 508 19.65 -6.03 -5.31
N HIS A 509 19.73 -7.37 -5.31
CA HIS A 509 18.58 -8.25 -5.56
C HIS A 509 17.42 -8.07 -4.57
N ASN A 510 17.72 -7.69 -3.33
CA ASN A 510 16.75 -7.40 -2.28
C ASN A 510 16.46 -5.90 -2.11
N SER A 511 16.73 -5.08 -3.13
CA SER A 511 16.46 -3.65 -3.06
C SER A 511 14.96 -3.34 -2.95
N HIS A 512 14.64 -2.27 -2.24
CA HIS A 512 13.31 -1.65 -2.21
C HIS A 512 13.36 -0.28 -2.88
N GLY A 513 12.95 0.80 -2.20
CA GLY A 513 13.02 2.15 -2.76
C GLY A 513 11.70 2.82 -3.09
N TYR A 514 10.58 2.09 -2.97
CA TYR A 514 9.24 2.61 -3.25
C TYR A 514 8.29 2.49 -2.05
N THR A 515 8.82 2.20 -0.87
CA THR A 515 8.02 2.14 0.35
C THR A 515 7.48 3.52 0.68
N ASP A 516 6.18 3.62 0.98
CA ASP A 516 5.55 4.89 1.33
C ASP A 516 6.12 5.44 2.64
N VAL A 517 6.53 6.71 2.64
CA VAL A 517 7.08 7.42 3.80
C VAL A 517 6.15 7.38 5.02
N ARG A 518 4.83 7.29 4.83
CA ARG A 518 3.86 7.17 5.92
C ARG A 518 3.92 5.82 6.62
N VAL A 519 4.25 4.76 5.90
CA VAL A 519 4.40 3.42 6.48
C VAL A 519 5.61 3.41 7.41
N ILE A 520 6.75 3.97 6.95
CA ILE A 520 7.97 4.05 7.77
C ILE A 520 7.77 4.99 8.96
N GLU A 521 7.15 6.16 8.75
CA GLU A 521 6.83 7.09 9.84
C GLU A 521 5.97 6.44 10.93
N ASN A 522 4.94 5.67 10.55
CA ASN A 522 4.09 4.96 11.50
C ASN A 522 4.84 3.82 12.20
N LEU A 523 5.64 3.04 11.48
CA LEU A 523 6.46 1.98 12.04
C LEU A 523 7.38 2.50 13.15
N TRP A 524 8.06 3.64 12.93
CA TRP A 524 8.93 4.24 13.93
C TRP A 524 8.14 4.79 15.12
N ARG A 525 6.96 5.40 14.90
CA ARG A 525 6.09 5.88 15.98
C ARG A 525 5.56 4.75 16.85
N ASP A 526 5.09 3.66 16.24
CA ASP A 526 4.57 2.49 16.95
C ASP A 526 5.66 1.86 17.80
N ARG A 527 6.87 1.74 17.25
CA ARG A 527 8.04 1.27 18.01
C ARG A 527 8.37 2.20 19.19
N PHE A 528 8.37 3.52 18.98
CA PHE A 528 8.61 4.48 20.06
C PHE A 528 7.60 4.33 21.19
N LEU A 529 6.30 4.25 20.84
CA LEU A 529 5.22 4.10 21.82
C LEU A 529 5.37 2.81 22.63
N TRP A 530 5.68 1.69 21.96
CA TRP A 530 5.90 0.42 22.64
C TRP A 530 7.11 0.48 23.58
N ILE A 531 8.26 0.98 23.12
CA ILE A 531 9.47 1.15 23.95
C ILE A 531 9.17 2.03 25.15
N ARG A 532 8.50 3.16 24.94
CA ARG A 532 8.13 4.11 26.00
C ARG A 532 7.28 3.47 27.08
N GLU A 533 6.38 2.56 26.74
CA GLU A 533 5.49 1.88 27.69
C GLU A 533 6.15 0.71 28.43
N ASN A 534 7.08 0.01 27.76
CA ASN A 534 7.51 -1.32 28.19
C ASN A 534 8.98 -1.37 28.66
N GLU A 535 9.80 -0.39 28.32
CA GLU A 535 11.24 -0.41 28.57
C GLU A 535 11.69 0.61 29.62
N GLU A 536 12.69 0.23 30.43
CA GLU A 536 13.22 1.07 31.51
C GLU A 536 14.53 1.73 31.11
N GLU A 537 14.53 3.07 31.04
CA GLU A 537 15.66 3.90 30.57
C GLU A 537 16.15 3.56 29.15
N PRO A 538 15.25 3.42 28.16
CA PRO A 538 15.63 3.03 26.82
C PRO A 538 16.31 4.17 26.04
N ILE A 539 16.97 3.78 24.96
CA ILE A 539 17.34 4.64 23.85
C ILE A 539 16.37 4.43 22.68
N PHE A 540 16.25 5.44 21.83
CA PHE A 540 15.49 5.36 20.59
C PHE A 540 16.37 5.82 19.42
N PRO A 541 17.03 4.88 18.70
CA PRO A 541 17.90 5.22 17.60
C PRO A 541 17.07 5.66 16.39
N VAL A 542 17.55 6.66 15.65
CA VAL A 542 16.99 7.07 14.36
C VAL A 542 18.16 7.28 13.42
N LEU A 543 18.28 6.44 12.40
CA LEU A 543 19.31 6.54 11.37
C LEU A 543 18.75 7.14 10.08
N MET A 544 19.49 8.10 9.56
CA MET A 544 19.20 8.83 8.32
C MET A 544 20.40 8.77 7.39
N HIS A 545 20.18 8.72 6.08
CA HIS A 545 21.25 8.88 5.09
C HIS A 545 20.96 10.09 4.21
N PRO A 546 21.88 11.05 3.99
CA PRO A 546 21.65 12.18 3.08
C PRO A 546 21.23 11.73 1.67
N ASP A 547 21.65 10.53 1.26
CA ASP A 547 21.25 9.81 0.06
C ASP A 547 19.72 9.69 -0.06
N THR A 548 19.06 9.27 1.03
CA THR A 548 17.63 8.95 1.09
C THR A 548 16.84 10.05 1.80
N SER A 549 17.20 10.33 3.05
CA SER A 549 16.64 11.39 3.89
C SER A 549 16.78 12.80 3.30
N GLY A 550 17.73 13.02 2.38
CA GLY A 550 17.86 14.27 1.64
C GLY A 550 16.81 14.47 0.53
N MET A 551 16.09 13.41 0.12
CA MET A 551 15.07 13.49 -0.93
C MET A 551 13.85 14.30 -0.46
N ALA A 552 13.22 15.01 -1.40
CA ALA A 552 12.19 16.00 -1.07
C ALA A 552 10.95 15.40 -0.38
N HIS A 553 10.59 14.16 -0.71
CA HIS A 553 9.44 13.48 -0.11
C HIS A 553 9.79 12.81 1.24
N VAL A 554 11.05 12.39 1.43
CA VAL A 554 11.52 11.76 2.69
C VAL A 554 11.85 12.81 3.75
N ILE A 555 12.50 13.93 3.41
CA ILE A 555 12.88 14.93 4.41
C ILE A 555 11.67 15.48 5.19
N GLY A 556 10.52 15.62 4.53
CA GLY A 556 9.28 16.04 5.18
C GLY A 556 8.75 15.00 6.18
N MET A 557 9.04 13.71 5.98
CA MET A 557 8.73 12.63 6.93
C MET A 557 9.55 12.78 8.20
N LEU A 558 10.86 12.96 8.06
CA LEU A 558 11.79 13.10 9.18
C LEU A 558 11.48 14.35 10.00
N GLU A 559 11.19 15.46 9.34
CA GLU A 559 10.81 16.69 10.03
C GLU A 559 9.55 16.49 10.88
N ARG A 560 8.52 15.79 10.36
CA ARG A 560 7.32 15.46 11.14
C ARG A 560 7.62 14.54 12.32
N LEU A 561 8.41 13.49 12.10
CA LEU A 561 8.76 12.55 13.15
C LEU A 561 9.59 13.22 14.25
N LEU A 562 10.65 13.93 13.91
CA LEU A 562 11.51 14.60 14.90
C LEU A 562 10.73 15.69 15.66
N THR A 563 9.83 16.41 14.98
CA THR A 563 8.91 17.34 15.64
C THR A 563 7.98 16.61 16.60
N TRP A 564 7.44 15.45 16.21
CA TRP A 564 6.59 14.63 17.07
C TRP A 564 7.35 14.09 18.28
N LEU A 565 8.59 13.59 18.11
CA LEU A 565 9.47 13.16 19.20
C LEU A 565 9.75 14.30 20.18
N LYS A 566 10.05 15.50 19.67
CA LYS A 566 10.23 16.70 20.49
C LYS A 566 8.96 17.11 21.24
N GLY A 567 7.79 16.78 20.69
CA GLY A 567 6.48 17.03 21.31
C GLY A 567 6.26 16.30 22.63
N TRP A 568 7.05 15.27 22.95
CA TRP A 568 7.01 14.55 24.22
C TRP A 568 7.72 15.28 25.37
N GLY A 569 8.33 16.44 25.12
CA GLY A 569 8.89 17.32 26.16
C GLY A 569 9.94 16.63 27.01
N ASP A 570 9.82 16.75 28.34
CA ASP A 570 10.81 16.27 29.31
C ASP A 570 11.00 14.74 29.33
N GLU A 571 10.10 13.99 28.69
CA GLU A 571 10.24 12.54 28.53
C GLU A 571 11.34 12.14 27.55
N VAL A 572 11.69 13.03 26.61
CA VAL A 572 12.64 12.76 25.53
C VAL A 572 13.84 13.69 25.65
N GLU A 573 15.03 13.14 25.45
CA GLU A 573 16.25 13.91 25.28
C GLU A 573 17.01 13.44 24.05
N PHE A 574 17.28 14.37 23.16
CA PHE A 574 18.14 14.13 22.01
C PHE A 574 19.60 14.18 22.48
N CYS A 575 20.33 13.11 22.21
CA CYS A 575 21.73 12.94 22.58
C CYS A 575 22.57 12.64 21.34
N GLN A 576 23.83 13.09 21.36
CA GLN A 576 24.85 12.49 20.52
C GLN A 576 25.08 11.04 20.97
N THR A 577 25.40 10.14 20.04
CA THR A 577 25.60 8.71 20.31
C THR A 577 26.69 8.49 21.38
N GLY A 578 27.78 9.26 21.36
CA GLY A 578 28.80 9.21 22.39
C GLY A 578 28.34 9.63 23.79
N GLU A 579 27.38 10.57 23.90
CA GLU A 579 26.78 10.92 25.20
C GLU A 579 26.00 9.74 25.79
N ILE A 580 25.28 8.99 24.94
CA ILE A 580 24.55 7.78 25.33
C ILE A 580 25.53 6.70 25.80
N ALA A 581 26.59 6.47 25.04
CA ALA A 581 27.61 5.49 25.39
C ALA A 581 28.27 5.80 26.73
N ARG A 582 28.66 7.06 26.97
CA ARG A 582 29.25 7.51 28.24
C ARG A 582 28.28 7.40 29.41
N TRP A 583 27.03 7.82 29.22
CA TRP A 583 25.98 7.66 30.24
C TRP A 583 25.81 6.19 30.66
N PHE A 584 25.68 5.30 29.69
CA PHE A 584 25.53 3.86 29.95
C PHE A 584 26.77 3.30 30.66
N ARG A 585 27.96 3.62 30.15
CA ARG A 585 29.23 3.17 30.71
C ARG A 585 29.39 3.61 32.18
N GLU A 586 29.19 4.89 32.47
CA GLU A 586 29.31 5.42 33.82
C GLU A 586 28.31 4.76 34.77
N LYS A 587 27.08 4.52 34.31
CA LYS A 587 26.06 3.83 35.09
C LYS A 587 26.43 2.38 35.39
N GLU A 588 26.88 1.61 34.39
CA GLU A 588 27.14 0.18 34.55
C GLU A 588 28.52 -0.16 35.12
N LEU A 589 29.51 0.74 35.05
CA LEU A 589 30.80 0.56 35.72
C LEU A 589 30.79 0.99 37.19
N ASN A 590 29.81 1.81 37.60
CA ASN A 590 29.62 2.22 38.99
C ASN A 590 28.68 1.30 39.78
N LYS A 591 28.07 0.30 39.12
CA LYS A 591 27.35 -0.83 39.73
C LYS A 591 28.32 -1.96 40.01
#